data_AF-A0A947G348-F1
#
_entry.id   AF-A0A947G348-F1
#
_cell.length_a   1.000
_cell.length_b   1.000
_cell.length_c   1.000
_cell.angle_alpha   90.00
_cell.angle_beta   90.00
_cell.angle_gamma   90.00
#
_symmetry.space_group_name_H-M   'P 1'
#
loop_
_entity.id
_entity.type
_entity.pdbx_description
1 polymer ?
#
loop_
_entity_poly.entity_id
_entity_poly.type
_entity_poly.pdbx_seq_one_letter_code
_entity_poly.pdbx_strand_id
1 'polypeptide(L)'
;LPVERDFFVLKLDPDGELMWMRTIGGEGLDHAGGIAVDEAGDIFVAGRSLSDDFPTRRAYQGVKHGPSDAILMKLDGDDGSTIFSTYFGGSRGEWAYDIALGPGGTIVIAGQTDSIDLETVDPVQDQLTLIDCFCEDAFVTQFSSNGDAVLFSTYLGGTFDDVATAVRIDADGAITIAGRTRSHDFPAVAAMQPAYGGGEFDAFVARFDADHAIVYSTFLGGEKREIVQGLDIGADGAAFVAGSTRSPDFPTTPGVFQPDFVGGILSCEVPFGADRNCDDMFVTTVETDGTIGYSTFVGGQHDDEPRNLVVDDLGRAHVIGYTYSHDFPLGVPFGSVVALRLDAAGSAIEQTIVHDTPGPNAGSAVALDGGDVLIAASVGLPYDTYVARYRSGEAADLDGDGVVGFTDLLIVLSSWGPCPDCPADLDGDGSVGLTDLLAVLAVWTGS
;
A
#
# COMPACT_ATOMS: atom_id res chain seq x y z
N LEU A 1 -16.04 -21.60 15.92
CA LEU A 1 -16.17 -22.00 14.50
C LEU A 1 -15.08 -21.20 13.81
N PRO A 2 -14.06 -21.78 13.15
CA PRO A 2 -13.17 -20.92 12.40
C PRO A 2 -14.00 -20.37 11.23
N VAL A 3 -14.08 -19.05 11.19
CA VAL A 3 -14.71 -18.29 10.12
C VAL A 3 -13.58 -18.14 9.10
N GLU A 4 -13.48 -19.08 8.16
CA GLU A 4 -12.52 -18.98 7.05
C GLU A 4 -12.96 -17.80 6.16
N ARG A 5 -11.98 -16.97 5.76
CA ARG A 5 -12.23 -15.63 5.19
C ARG A 5 -11.58 -15.57 3.82
N ASP A 6 -12.38 -15.16 2.86
CA ASP A 6 -11.99 -14.88 1.49
C ASP A 6 -11.90 -13.37 1.28
N PHE A 7 -11.24 -12.95 0.21
CA PHE A 7 -11.31 -11.56 -0.24
C PHE A 7 -12.38 -11.40 -1.32
N PHE A 8 -12.77 -10.15 -1.56
CA PHE A 8 -13.69 -9.83 -2.64
C PHE A 8 -13.17 -8.68 -3.49
N VAL A 9 -13.49 -8.77 -4.77
CA VAL A 9 -13.23 -7.75 -5.78
C VAL A 9 -14.58 -7.25 -6.24
N LEU A 10 -14.79 -5.93 -6.22
CA LEU A 10 -16.00 -5.33 -6.75
C LEU A 10 -15.65 -4.17 -7.66
N LYS A 11 -16.46 -4.02 -8.71
CA LYS A 11 -16.42 -2.89 -9.64
C LYS A 11 -17.70 -2.08 -9.50
N LEU A 12 -17.54 -0.79 -9.27
CA LEU A 12 -18.61 0.20 -9.25
C LEU A 12 -18.56 1.02 -10.53
N ASP A 13 -19.70 1.54 -10.93
CA ASP A 13 -19.85 2.41 -12.09
C ASP A 13 -19.57 3.88 -11.71
N PRO A 14 -19.62 4.80 -12.69
CA PRO A 14 -19.63 6.24 -12.48
C PRO A 14 -20.50 6.76 -11.34
N ASP A 15 -21.67 6.21 -11.10
CA ASP A 15 -22.59 6.77 -10.10
C ASP A 15 -22.39 6.12 -8.73
N GLY A 16 -21.39 5.24 -8.60
CA GLY A 16 -21.10 4.46 -7.39
C GLY A 16 -21.94 3.18 -7.30
N GLU A 17 -22.68 2.84 -8.35
CA GLU A 17 -23.55 1.67 -8.39
C GLU A 17 -22.74 0.40 -8.68
N LEU A 18 -23.10 -0.70 -8.02
CA LEU A 18 -22.39 -1.97 -8.19
C LEU A 18 -22.59 -2.54 -9.60
N MET A 19 -21.51 -2.63 -10.38
CA MET A 19 -21.51 -3.32 -11.67
C MET A 19 -21.42 -4.84 -11.46
N TRP A 20 -20.41 -5.28 -10.71
CA TRP A 20 -20.22 -6.67 -10.36
C TRP A 20 -19.37 -6.83 -9.09
N MET A 21 -19.53 -7.98 -8.44
CA MET A 21 -18.73 -8.41 -7.30
C MET A 21 -18.34 -9.88 -7.43
N ARG A 22 -17.15 -10.25 -6.96
CA ARG A 22 -16.64 -11.62 -6.88
C ARG A 22 -16.04 -11.86 -5.50
N THR A 23 -16.47 -12.93 -4.84
CA THR A 23 -15.77 -13.51 -3.68
C THR A 23 -14.80 -14.56 -4.19
N ILE A 24 -13.55 -14.50 -3.72
CA ILE A 24 -12.44 -15.28 -4.25
C ILE A 24 -11.65 -15.89 -3.10
N GLY A 25 -11.60 -17.22 -3.09
CA GLY A 25 -10.87 -18.00 -2.11
C GLY A 25 -11.27 -19.49 -2.17
N GLY A 26 -10.85 -20.24 -1.16
CA GLY A 26 -11.08 -21.67 -0.99
C GLY A 26 -11.47 -22.03 0.45
N GLU A 27 -11.14 -23.23 0.90
CA GLU A 27 -11.42 -23.69 2.27
C GLU A 27 -10.50 -23.05 3.33
N GLY A 28 -9.42 -22.39 2.94
CA GLY A 28 -8.48 -21.72 3.83
C GLY A 28 -8.76 -20.24 4.02
N LEU A 29 -7.78 -19.53 4.56
CA LEU A 29 -7.79 -18.08 4.69
C LEU A 29 -7.10 -17.44 3.48
N ASP A 30 -7.79 -16.58 2.77
CA ASP A 30 -7.29 -15.93 1.55
C ASP A 30 -7.34 -14.41 1.68
N HIS A 31 -6.23 -13.76 1.34
CA HIS A 31 -6.06 -12.32 1.50
C HIS A 31 -5.53 -11.68 0.23
N ALA A 32 -6.19 -10.60 -0.21
CA ALA A 32 -5.59 -9.67 -1.14
C ALA A 32 -4.60 -8.74 -0.41
N GLY A 33 -3.44 -8.50 -1.02
CA GLY A 33 -2.43 -7.53 -0.61
C GLY A 33 -2.48 -6.26 -1.47
N GLY A 34 -2.46 -6.43 -2.79
CA GLY A 34 -2.42 -5.32 -3.75
C GLY A 34 -3.33 -5.56 -4.96
N ILE A 35 -3.63 -4.48 -5.67
CA ILE A 35 -4.45 -4.46 -6.89
C ILE A 35 -3.85 -3.51 -7.92
N ALA A 36 -3.94 -3.88 -9.19
CA ALA A 36 -3.62 -3.00 -10.32
C ALA A 36 -4.62 -3.22 -11.45
N VAL A 37 -4.72 -2.26 -12.37
CA VAL A 37 -5.60 -2.32 -13.54
C VAL A 37 -4.79 -1.98 -14.78
N ASP A 38 -4.95 -2.75 -15.86
CA ASP A 38 -4.31 -2.46 -17.14
C ASP A 38 -5.13 -1.49 -18.02
N GLU A 39 -4.56 -1.05 -19.13
CA GLU A 39 -5.21 -0.15 -20.09
C GLU A 39 -6.50 -0.75 -20.72
N ALA A 40 -6.69 -2.08 -20.66
CA ALA A 40 -7.91 -2.73 -21.12
C ALA A 40 -9.01 -2.74 -20.05
N GLY A 41 -8.70 -2.31 -18.82
CA GLY A 41 -9.59 -2.36 -17.68
C GLY A 41 -9.58 -3.71 -16.96
N ASP A 42 -8.70 -4.64 -17.34
CA ASP A 42 -8.57 -5.91 -16.65
C ASP A 42 -7.83 -5.72 -15.31
N ILE A 43 -8.19 -6.55 -14.35
CA ILE A 43 -7.85 -6.33 -12.95
C ILE A 43 -6.86 -7.39 -12.50
N PHE A 44 -5.79 -6.96 -11.86
CA PHE A 44 -4.78 -7.83 -11.29
C PHE A 44 -4.81 -7.73 -9.78
N VAL A 45 -4.76 -8.87 -9.12
CA VAL A 45 -4.74 -8.96 -7.65
C VAL A 45 -3.56 -9.84 -7.23
N ALA A 46 -2.79 -9.34 -6.27
CA ALA A 46 -1.78 -10.12 -5.57
C ALA A 46 -2.16 -10.30 -4.11
N GLY A 47 -1.62 -11.31 -3.45
CA GLY A 47 -1.95 -11.60 -2.06
C GLY A 47 -1.30 -12.86 -1.53
N ARG A 48 -1.97 -13.52 -0.58
CA ARG A 48 -1.63 -14.87 -0.10
C ARG A 48 -2.85 -15.76 -0.01
N SER A 49 -2.61 -17.06 -0.14
CA SER A 49 -3.63 -18.08 0.06
C SER A 49 -3.14 -19.17 1.01
N LEU A 50 -3.94 -19.45 2.05
CA LEU A 50 -3.78 -20.63 2.91
C LEU A 50 -4.65 -21.80 2.42
N SER A 51 -5.42 -21.62 1.37
CA SER A 51 -6.29 -22.64 0.77
C SER A 51 -5.47 -23.60 -0.08
N ASP A 52 -5.72 -24.92 0.02
CA ASP A 52 -5.16 -25.92 -0.90
C ASP A 52 -5.98 -26.00 -2.21
N ASP A 53 -7.19 -25.44 -2.20
CA ASP A 53 -8.20 -25.47 -3.25
C ASP A 53 -8.52 -24.07 -3.80
N PHE A 54 -7.61 -23.11 -3.67
CA PHE A 54 -7.76 -21.80 -4.29
C PHE A 54 -8.07 -21.95 -5.79
N PRO A 55 -8.98 -21.14 -6.37
CA PRO A 55 -9.48 -21.35 -7.72
C PRO A 55 -8.44 -20.95 -8.78
N THR A 56 -7.44 -21.80 -8.99
CA THR A 56 -6.38 -21.62 -9.99
C THR A 56 -6.91 -21.84 -11.41
N ARG A 57 -6.38 -21.08 -12.36
CA ARG A 57 -6.77 -21.12 -13.78
C ARG A 57 -5.61 -20.72 -14.66
N ARG A 58 -5.23 -21.57 -15.61
CA ARG A 58 -4.05 -21.35 -16.48
C ARG A 58 -2.80 -21.01 -15.65
N ALA A 59 -2.65 -21.69 -14.52
CA ALA A 59 -1.67 -21.36 -13.51
C ALA A 59 -0.24 -21.69 -13.95
N TYR A 60 0.69 -20.84 -13.57
CA TYR A 60 2.12 -21.14 -13.55
C TYR A 60 2.41 -22.23 -12.51
N GLN A 61 1.97 -22.00 -11.28
CA GLN A 61 1.98 -22.95 -10.17
C GLN A 61 0.53 -23.23 -9.74
N GLY A 62 0.06 -24.45 -10.06
CA GLY A 62 -1.34 -24.86 -9.83
C GLY A 62 -1.62 -25.48 -8.45
N VAL A 63 -0.60 -25.65 -7.60
CA VAL A 63 -0.70 -26.27 -6.28
C VAL A 63 0.15 -25.48 -5.28
N LYS A 64 -0.39 -25.25 -4.09
CA LYS A 64 0.33 -24.61 -2.97
C LYS A 64 1.45 -25.52 -2.44
N HIS A 65 2.64 -24.99 -2.22
CA HIS A 65 3.82 -25.75 -1.82
C HIS A 65 4.17 -25.63 -0.32
N GLY A 66 3.67 -24.60 0.36
CA GLY A 66 3.84 -24.39 1.80
C GLY A 66 2.54 -24.22 2.58
N PRO A 67 2.60 -23.73 3.83
CA PRO A 67 1.41 -23.38 4.61
C PRO A 67 0.58 -22.26 3.96
N SER A 68 1.25 -21.32 3.28
CA SER A 68 0.65 -20.24 2.50
C SER A 68 1.57 -19.87 1.34
N ASP A 69 1.04 -19.75 0.14
CA ASP A 69 1.82 -19.23 -0.99
C ASP A 69 1.25 -17.87 -1.40
N ALA A 70 2.07 -17.05 -2.05
CA ALA A 70 1.57 -15.85 -2.69
C ALA A 70 0.61 -16.24 -3.82
N ILE A 71 -0.34 -15.37 -4.11
CA ILE A 71 -1.24 -15.53 -5.26
C ILE A 71 -1.07 -14.37 -6.22
N LEU A 72 -1.24 -14.67 -7.50
CA LEU A 72 -1.43 -13.69 -8.56
C LEU A 72 -2.66 -14.09 -9.38
N MET A 73 -3.57 -13.15 -9.61
CA MET A 73 -4.79 -13.37 -10.38
C MET A 73 -5.04 -12.20 -11.33
N LYS A 74 -5.54 -12.52 -12.52
CA LYS A 74 -6.11 -11.56 -13.47
C LYS A 74 -7.59 -11.85 -13.69
N LEU A 75 -8.43 -10.84 -13.53
CA LEU A 75 -9.87 -10.86 -13.78
C LEU A 75 -10.20 -9.99 -14.99
N ASP A 76 -11.21 -10.40 -15.74
CA ASP A 76 -11.81 -9.61 -16.81
C ASP A 76 -12.48 -8.35 -16.24
N GLY A 77 -12.18 -7.19 -16.82
CA GLY A 77 -12.70 -5.91 -16.33
C GLY A 77 -14.21 -5.72 -16.47
N ASP A 78 -14.84 -6.37 -17.45
CA ASP A 78 -16.25 -6.19 -17.77
C ASP A 78 -17.14 -7.06 -16.87
N ASP A 79 -16.73 -8.31 -16.64
CA ASP A 79 -17.57 -9.28 -15.92
C ASP A 79 -16.89 -9.92 -14.71
N GLY A 80 -15.66 -9.57 -14.36
CA GLY A 80 -14.94 -10.12 -13.22
C GLY A 80 -14.66 -11.63 -13.31
N SER A 81 -14.79 -12.24 -14.49
CA SER A 81 -14.43 -13.65 -14.66
C SER A 81 -12.91 -13.83 -14.63
N THR A 82 -12.43 -14.92 -14.03
CA THR A 82 -10.99 -15.17 -13.95
C THR A 82 -10.40 -15.46 -15.33
N ILE A 83 -9.42 -14.66 -15.74
CA ILE A 83 -8.61 -14.87 -16.94
C ILE A 83 -7.52 -15.90 -16.62
N PHE A 84 -6.73 -15.62 -15.57
CA PHE A 84 -5.77 -16.57 -14.99
C PHE A 84 -5.63 -16.36 -13.47
N SER A 85 -5.15 -17.37 -12.78
CA SER A 85 -4.83 -17.34 -11.36
C SER A 85 -3.83 -18.43 -11.02
N THR A 86 -2.84 -18.09 -10.22
CA THR A 86 -1.72 -18.96 -9.86
C THR A 86 -1.31 -18.74 -8.41
N TYR A 87 -0.77 -19.79 -7.80
CA TYR A 87 0.12 -19.61 -6.65
C TYR A 87 1.50 -19.16 -7.12
N PHE A 88 2.32 -18.72 -6.18
CA PHE A 88 3.76 -18.57 -6.34
C PHE A 88 4.40 -18.72 -4.96
N GLY A 89 5.21 -19.76 -4.77
CA GLY A 89 5.77 -20.04 -3.46
C GLY A 89 6.69 -21.25 -3.38
N GLY A 90 7.37 -21.32 -2.23
CA GLY A 90 8.31 -22.38 -1.88
C GLY A 90 7.71 -23.36 -0.86
N SER A 91 8.57 -24.02 -0.11
CA SER A 91 8.16 -24.99 0.92
C SER A 91 7.59 -24.37 2.20
N ARG A 92 7.63 -23.03 2.33
CA ARG A 92 7.18 -22.28 3.51
C ARG A 92 6.22 -21.15 3.08
N GLY A 93 6.16 -20.07 3.84
CA GLY A 93 5.16 -19.01 3.71
C GLY A 93 5.58 -17.87 2.79
N GLU A 94 4.72 -17.53 1.83
CA GLU A 94 4.83 -16.31 1.04
C GLU A 94 3.59 -15.41 1.20
N TRP A 95 3.82 -14.09 1.17
CA TRP A 95 2.76 -13.11 1.04
C TRP A 95 3.20 -11.97 0.13
N ALA A 96 2.53 -11.81 -1.01
CA ALA A 96 2.63 -10.61 -1.83
C ALA A 96 1.77 -9.47 -1.25
N TYR A 97 2.43 -8.41 -0.78
CA TYR A 97 1.76 -7.24 -0.19
C TYR A 97 1.30 -6.23 -1.24
N ASP A 98 1.96 -6.16 -2.39
CA ASP A 98 1.60 -5.20 -3.43
C ASP A 98 1.89 -5.74 -4.85
N ILE A 99 1.30 -5.11 -5.85
CA ILE A 99 1.41 -5.44 -7.27
C ILE A 99 1.53 -4.18 -8.12
N ALA A 100 2.38 -4.24 -9.15
CA ALA A 100 2.51 -3.19 -10.15
C ALA A 100 2.56 -3.78 -11.56
N LEU A 101 2.04 -3.01 -12.52
CA LEU A 101 2.11 -3.33 -13.94
C LEU A 101 3.17 -2.47 -14.62
N GLY A 102 3.94 -3.09 -15.51
CA GLY A 102 5.05 -2.45 -16.22
C GLY A 102 4.85 -2.44 -17.73
N PRO A 103 5.81 -1.87 -18.48
CA PRO A 103 5.78 -1.84 -19.94
C PRO A 103 5.56 -3.22 -20.56
N GLY A 104 4.71 -3.29 -21.60
CA GLY A 104 4.35 -4.55 -22.25
C GLY A 104 3.44 -5.46 -21.41
N GLY A 105 2.89 -4.93 -20.31
CA GLY A 105 1.96 -5.64 -19.43
C GLY A 105 2.64 -6.61 -18.48
N THR A 106 3.96 -6.49 -18.24
CA THR A 106 4.64 -7.31 -17.22
C THR A 106 4.06 -7.03 -15.85
N ILE A 107 4.08 -8.03 -14.98
CA ILE A 107 3.43 -7.96 -13.67
C ILE A 107 4.51 -8.15 -12.61
N VAL A 108 4.67 -7.22 -11.68
CA VAL A 108 5.58 -7.39 -10.54
C VAL A 108 4.76 -7.50 -9.27
N ILE A 109 5.05 -8.52 -8.48
CA ILE A 109 4.57 -8.62 -7.10
C ILE A 109 5.77 -8.47 -6.16
N ALA A 110 5.53 -7.84 -5.01
CA ALA A 110 6.53 -7.73 -3.95
C ALA A 110 5.91 -8.10 -2.61
N GLY A 111 6.74 -8.65 -1.73
CA GLY A 111 6.25 -9.18 -0.48
C GLY A 111 7.33 -9.71 0.45
N GLN A 112 6.96 -10.71 1.24
CA GLN A 112 7.87 -11.45 2.14
C GLN A 112 7.82 -12.96 1.90
N THR A 113 8.92 -13.63 2.18
CA THR A 113 9.05 -15.09 2.13
C THR A 113 9.94 -15.58 3.27
N ASP A 114 9.55 -16.65 3.97
CA ASP A 114 10.47 -17.42 4.82
C ASP A 114 10.94 -18.72 4.14
N SER A 115 10.57 -18.94 2.87
CA SER A 115 11.00 -20.10 2.08
C SER A 115 12.49 -20.07 1.80
N ILE A 116 13.09 -21.25 1.89
CA ILE A 116 14.50 -21.48 1.55
C ILE A 116 14.68 -21.88 0.07
N ASP A 117 13.56 -22.07 -0.62
CA ASP A 117 13.44 -22.68 -1.94
C ASP A 117 12.40 -21.97 -2.82
N LEU A 118 12.16 -20.67 -2.59
CA LEU A 118 11.46 -19.83 -3.56
C LEU A 118 12.18 -19.90 -4.91
N GLU A 119 11.41 -20.04 -6.00
CA GLU A 119 11.99 -20.02 -7.35
C GLU A 119 12.61 -18.66 -7.66
N THR A 120 13.90 -18.66 -8.00
CA THR A 120 14.64 -17.46 -8.41
C THR A 120 14.99 -17.50 -9.90
N VAL A 121 14.93 -16.35 -10.56
CA VAL A 121 15.26 -16.16 -11.99
C VAL A 121 16.01 -14.84 -12.11
N ASP A 122 17.22 -14.89 -12.66
CA ASP A 122 18.16 -13.75 -12.71
C ASP A 122 18.28 -12.95 -11.39
N PRO A 123 18.45 -13.62 -10.23
CA PRO A 123 18.32 -12.96 -8.94
C PRO A 123 19.50 -12.03 -8.63
N VAL A 124 19.21 -10.97 -7.88
CA VAL A 124 20.24 -10.18 -7.19
C VAL A 124 20.72 -10.91 -5.93
N GLN A 125 19.82 -11.58 -5.23
CA GLN A 125 20.07 -12.48 -4.11
C GLN A 125 19.26 -13.76 -4.31
N ASP A 126 19.94 -14.91 -4.34
CA ASP A 126 19.37 -16.19 -4.75
C ASP A 126 18.94 -17.08 -3.58
N GLN A 127 19.17 -16.65 -2.33
CA GLN A 127 18.87 -17.40 -1.11
C GLN A 127 18.47 -16.49 0.04
N LEU A 128 17.65 -17.02 0.94
CA LEU A 128 17.37 -16.44 2.26
C LEU A 128 18.68 -16.34 3.07
N THR A 129 18.97 -15.19 3.68
CA THR A 129 20.25 -14.96 4.37
C THR A 129 20.43 -15.83 5.63
N LEU A 130 19.36 -16.09 6.39
CA LEU A 130 19.44 -16.83 7.66
C LEU A 130 18.23 -17.73 7.93
N ILE A 131 18.50 -19.03 8.12
CA ILE A 131 17.46 -20.09 8.14
C ILE A 131 16.94 -20.39 9.57
N ASP A 132 17.68 -20.03 10.63
CA ASP A 132 17.46 -20.55 11.99
C ASP A 132 16.49 -19.72 12.87
N CYS A 133 16.04 -18.55 12.42
CA CYS A 133 15.11 -17.70 13.18
C CYS A 133 13.65 -17.72 12.67
N PHE A 134 13.37 -18.43 11.57
CA PHE A 134 12.12 -18.24 10.79
C PHE A 134 11.92 -16.79 10.37
N CYS A 135 13.03 -16.09 10.12
CA CYS A 135 12.98 -14.73 9.60
C CYS A 135 12.58 -14.75 8.12
N GLU A 136 11.97 -13.66 7.69
CA GLU A 136 11.48 -13.47 6.33
C GLU A 136 12.40 -12.50 5.60
N ASP A 137 12.75 -12.78 4.34
CA ASP A 137 13.34 -11.76 3.46
C ASP A 137 12.25 -11.17 2.58
N ALA A 138 12.44 -9.93 2.13
CA ALA A 138 11.59 -9.39 1.10
C ALA A 138 11.81 -10.18 -0.20
N PHE A 139 10.79 -10.27 -1.04
CA PHE A 139 10.96 -10.80 -2.39
C PHE A 139 10.34 -9.86 -3.43
N VAL A 140 10.88 -9.94 -4.64
CA VAL A 140 10.35 -9.28 -5.83
C VAL A 140 10.29 -10.31 -6.94
N THR A 141 9.12 -10.49 -7.55
CA THR A 141 8.94 -11.42 -8.66
C THR A 141 8.22 -10.72 -9.81
N GLN A 142 8.83 -10.72 -10.99
CA GLN A 142 8.23 -10.27 -12.24
C GLN A 142 7.73 -11.47 -13.06
N PHE A 143 6.49 -11.40 -13.52
CA PHE A 143 5.87 -12.36 -14.42
C PHE A 143 5.67 -11.78 -15.83
N SER A 144 5.52 -12.69 -16.79
CA SER A 144 4.99 -12.37 -18.12
C SER A 144 3.58 -11.77 -18.00
N SER A 145 3.14 -11.04 -19.03
CA SER A 145 1.82 -10.41 -19.05
C SER A 145 0.62 -11.37 -18.96
N ASN A 146 0.85 -12.66 -19.21
CA ASN A 146 -0.15 -13.70 -19.11
C ASN A 146 -0.02 -14.54 -17.82
N GLY A 147 0.94 -14.21 -16.95
CA GLY A 147 1.20 -14.91 -15.70
C GLY A 147 1.71 -16.34 -15.87
N ASP A 148 2.27 -16.69 -17.03
CA ASP A 148 2.67 -18.05 -17.40
C ASP A 148 4.19 -18.30 -17.40
N ALA A 149 4.98 -17.27 -17.07
CA ALA A 149 6.42 -17.38 -16.86
C ALA A 149 6.89 -16.36 -15.81
N VAL A 150 7.86 -16.77 -15.00
CA VAL A 150 8.65 -15.88 -14.15
C VAL A 150 9.81 -15.34 -14.99
N LEU A 151 9.92 -14.01 -15.08
CA LEU A 151 10.95 -13.30 -15.84
C LEU A 151 12.12 -12.86 -14.94
N PHE A 152 11.82 -12.55 -13.68
CA PHE A 152 12.77 -12.17 -12.64
C PHE A 152 12.20 -12.59 -11.29
N SER A 153 13.04 -13.08 -10.39
CA SER A 153 12.65 -13.37 -9.02
C SER A 153 13.86 -13.40 -8.11
N THR A 154 13.84 -12.59 -7.06
CA THR A 154 14.94 -12.41 -6.12
C THR A 154 14.43 -12.33 -4.68
N TYR A 155 15.27 -12.76 -3.75
CA TYR A 155 15.20 -12.30 -2.37
C TYR A 155 15.81 -10.89 -2.28
N LEU A 156 15.50 -10.16 -1.21
CA LEU A 156 16.21 -8.95 -0.80
C LEU A 156 16.10 -8.81 0.72
N GLY A 157 17.17 -9.12 1.42
CA GLY A 157 17.17 -9.06 2.88
C GLY A 157 18.51 -9.40 3.49
N GLY A 158 18.52 -9.47 4.81
CA GLY A 158 19.68 -9.74 5.65
C GLY A 158 19.35 -10.70 6.77
N THR A 159 20.01 -10.54 7.91
CA THR A 159 19.97 -11.50 9.02
C THR A 159 18.59 -11.66 9.68
N PHE A 160 17.74 -10.63 9.63
CA PHE A 160 16.46 -10.54 10.33
C PHE A 160 15.31 -10.20 9.36
N ASP A 161 14.11 -10.01 9.90
CA ASP A 161 12.91 -9.79 9.08
C ASP A 161 13.02 -8.56 8.17
N ASP A 162 12.76 -8.78 6.89
CA ASP A 162 12.72 -7.80 5.82
C ASP A 162 11.44 -8.00 5.00
N VAL A 163 10.70 -6.92 4.78
CA VAL A 163 9.37 -6.99 4.13
C VAL A 163 9.24 -5.85 3.14
N ALA A 164 9.00 -6.17 1.87
CA ALA A 164 8.55 -5.20 0.88
C ALA A 164 7.03 -5.05 0.98
N THR A 165 6.56 -3.85 1.34
CA THR A 165 5.12 -3.56 1.51
C THR A 165 4.52 -2.83 0.32
N ALA A 166 5.35 -2.26 -0.55
CA ALA A 166 4.90 -1.54 -1.75
C ALA A 166 5.85 -1.74 -2.93
N VAL A 167 5.30 -1.76 -4.15
CA VAL A 167 6.06 -1.84 -5.41
C VAL A 167 5.47 -0.95 -6.48
N ARG A 168 6.34 -0.29 -7.24
CA ARG A 168 5.97 0.49 -8.43
C ARG A 168 6.96 0.24 -9.56
N ILE A 169 6.52 0.44 -10.79
CA ILE A 169 7.33 0.32 -11.99
C ILE A 169 7.16 1.62 -12.78
N ASP A 170 8.25 2.21 -13.24
CA ASP A 170 8.17 3.39 -14.10
C ASP A 170 8.08 3.04 -15.59
N ALA A 171 7.98 4.08 -16.42
CA ALA A 171 7.84 3.94 -17.87
C ALA A 171 9.07 3.30 -18.55
N ASP A 172 10.25 3.37 -17.91
CA ASP A 172 11.48 2.74 -18.40
C ASP A 172 11.58 1.26 -17.97
N GLY A 173 10.65 0.78 -17.13
CA GLY A 173 10.61 -0.59 -16.62
C GLY A 173 11.47 -0.81 -15.38
N ALA A 174 11.97 0.25 -14.75
CA ALA A 174 12.68 0.14 -13.49
C ALA A 174 11.70 -0.09 -12.34
N ILE A 175 12.05 -1.02 -11.45
CA ILE A 175 11.21 -1.46 -10.33
C ILE A 175 11.70 -0.76 -9.07
N THR A 176 10.81 -0.04 -8.38
CA THR A 176 11.09 0.52 -7.06
C THR A 176 10.21 -0.19 -6.04
N ILE A 177 10.82 -0.65 -4.95
CA ILE A 177 10.14 -1.20 -3.78
C ILE A 177 10.44 -0.36 -2.54
N ALA A 178 9.49 -0.36 -1.63
CA ALA A 178 9.66 0.20 -0.30
C ALA A 178 9.07 -0.74 0.74
N GLY A 179 9.59 -0.64 1.96
CA GLY A 179 9.24 -1.59 2.99
C GLY A 179 9.94 -1.29 4.31
N ARG A 180 10.08 -2.31 5.13
CA ARG A 180 10.76 -2.23 6.42
C ARG A 180 11.74 -3.38 6.60
N THR A 181 12.80 -3.10 7.34
CA THR A 181 13.90 -4.02 7.60
C THR A 181 14.21 -4.01 9.10
N ARG A 182 14.55 -5.18 9.65
CA ARG A 182 15.22 -5.32 10.97
C ARG A 182 16.69 -5.70 10.82
N SER A 183 17.11 -5.95 9.59
CA SER A 183 18.43 -6.41 9.21
C SER A 183 19.42 -5.26 9.24
N HIS A 184 20.38 -5.33 10.18
CA HIS A 184 21.49 -4.36 10.23
C HIS A 184 22.44 -4.50 9.03
N ASP A 185 22.37 -5.65 8.37
CA ASP A 185 23.13 -6.06 7.20
C ASP A 185 22.26 -6.11 5.93
N PHE A 186 21.11 -5.43 5.92
CA PHE A 186 20.28 -5.29 4.72
C PHE A 186 21.13 -4.77 3.53
N PRO A 187 20.91 -5.26 2.29
CA PRO A 187 21.76 -4.93 1.15
C PRO A 187 21.74 -3.45 0.77
N ALA A 188 22.68 -2.66 1.31
CA ALA A 188 22.83 -1.24 1.00
C ALA A 188 23.70 -1.03 -0.25
N VAL A 189 23.14 -0.38 -1.28
CA VAL A 189 23.79 -0.11 -2.57
C VAL A 189 23.59 1.35 -2.93
N ALA A 190 24.65 2.10 -3.22
CA ALA A 190 24.58 3.54 -3.49
C ALA A 190 23.73 4.32 -2.44
N ALA A 191 23.72 3.83 -1.20
CA ALA A 191 22.74 4.22 -0.20
C ALA A 191 23.00 5.63 0.36
N MET A 192 21.93 6.42 0.51
CA MET A 192 22.00 7.71 1.21
C MET A 192 22.17 7.51 2.71
N GLN A 193 21.45 6.54 3.26
CA GLN A 193 21.65 6.05 4.61
C GLN A 193 22.20 4.62 4.49
N PRO A 194 23.52 4.43 4.62
CA PRO A 194 24.17 3.12 4.40
C PRO A 194 24.10 2.19 5.61
N ALA A 195 23.47 2.61 6.71
CA ALA A 195 23.40 1.86 7.94
C ALA A 195 22.04 2.02 8.61
N TYR A 196 21.61 0.93 9.25
CA TYR A 196 20.42 0.86 10.07
C TYR A 196 20.42 1.94 11.15
N GLY A 197 19.37 2.76 11.17
CA GLY A 197 19.16 3.91 12.04
C GLY A 197 18.89 3.49 13.48
N GLY A 198 18.07 2.45 13.69
CA GLY A 198 17.81 1.93 15.03
C GLY A 198 16.42 1.34 15.24
N GLY A 199 15.99 1.32 16.50
CA GLY A 199 14.66 0.83 16.85
C GLY A 199 14.38 -0.63 16.50
N GLU A 200 13.10 -0.89 16.19
CA GLU A 200 12.59 -2.23 15.87
C GLU A 200 12.69 -2.54 14.37
N PHE A 201 12.37 -1.54 13.53
CA PHE A 201 12.49 -1.59 12.09
C PHE A 201 12.85 -0.19 11.56
N ASP A 202 13.74 -0.13 10.58
CA ASP A 202 13.90 1.03 9.70
C ASP A 202 13.03 0.81 8.45
N ALA A 203 12.57 1.89 7.81
CA ALA A 203 12.08 1.78 6.45
C ALA A 203 13.26 1.55 5.49
N PHE A 204 12.99 1.00 4.32
CA PHE A 204 13.96 0.96 3.22
C PHE A 204 13.29 1.34 1.90
N VAL A 205 14.12 1.79 0.95
CA VAL A 205 13.74 1.99 -0.45
C VAL A 205 14.82 1.36 -1.32
N ALA A 206 14.43 0.51 -2.26
CA ALA A 206 15.33 -0.12 -3.22
C ALA A 206 14.78 0.03 -4.63
N ARG A 207 15.67 0.29 -5.58
CA ARG A 207 15.36 0.45 -7.00
C ARG A 207 16.24 -0.46 -7.84
N PHE A 208 15.60 -1.22 -8.72
CA PHE A 208 16.20 -2.05 -9.75
C PHE A 208 16.03 -1.35 -11.10
N ASP A 209 17.03 -1.40 -11.96
CA ASP A 209 16.87 -0.97 -13.36
C ASP A 209 16.08 -2.02 -14.18
N ALA A 210 15.88 -1.74 -15.46
CA ALA A 210 15.14 -2.62 -16.38
C ALA A 210 15.87 -3.96 -16.67
N ASP A 211 17.17 -4.04 -16.38
CA ASP A 211 17.98 -5.26 -16.43
C ASP A 211 18.11 -5.92 -15.03
N HIS A 212 17.26 -5.51 -14.08
CA HIS A 212 17.15 -5.99 -12.70
C HIS A 212 18.39 -5.79 -11.82
N ALA A 213 19.33 -4.93 -12.21
CA ALA A 213 20.43 -4.55 -11.34
C ALA A 213 19.98 -3.50 -10.31
N ILE A 214 20.42 -3.63 -9.06
CA ILE A 214 20.13 -2.59 -8.04
C ILE A 214 20.86 -1.31 -8.41
N VAL A 215 20.09 -0.24 -8.66
CA VAL A 215 20.58 1.14 -8.84
C VAL A 215 20.92 1.74 -7.49
N TYR A 216 19.98 1.66 -6.55
CA TYR A 216 20.19 2.01 -5.15
C TYR A 216 19.34 1.13 -4.23
N SER A 217 19.78 0.99 -2.99
CA SER A 217 19.06 0.38 -1.88
C SER A 217 19.55 1.05 -0.61
N THR A 218 18.65 1.73 0.11
CA THR A 218 18.97 2.58 1.25
C THR A 218 18.03 2.30 2.41
N PHE A 219 18.57 2.41 3.63
CA PHE A 219 17.74 2.60 4.81
C PHE A 219 17.07 3.98 4.75
N LEU A 220 15.99 4.14 5.51
CA LEU A 220 15.29 5.39 5.73
C LEU A 220 14.71 5.35 7.15
N GLY A 221 15.44 5.88 8.12
CA GLY A 221 15.02 5.76 9.51
C GLY A 221 15.91 6.50 10.51
N GLY A 222 15.47 6.48 11.77
CA GLY A 222 16.14 7.08 12.91
C GLY A 222 16.26 6.09 14.08
N GLU A 223 16.32 6.60 15.31
CA GLU A 223 16.62 5.76 16.48
C GLU A 223 15.48 4.81 16.91
N LYS A 224 14.28 4.97 16.35
CA LYS A 224 13.05 4.21 16.67
C LYS A 224 12.49 3.52 15.42
N ARG A 225 11.18 3.22 15.43
CA ARG A 225 10.53 2.39 14.42
C ARG A 225 9.98 3.26 13.29
N GLU A 226 10.27 2.85 12.07
CA GLU A 226 9.68 3.36 10.83
C GLU A 226 8.90 2.26 10.10
N ILE A 227 7.77 2.64 9.50
CA ILE A 227 7.00 1.79 8.59
C ILE A 227 6.63 2.55 7.34
N VAL A 228 6.51 1.86 6.21
CA VAL A 228 6.05 2.41 4.94
C VAL A 228 4.60 1.98 4.70
N GLN A 229 3.72 2.95 4.42
CA GLN A 229 2.32 2.70 4.06
C GLN A 229 2.01 3.05 2.60
N GLY A 230 2.78 3.93 1.96
CA GLY A 230 2.55 4.34 0.57
C GLY A 230 3.85 4.54 -0.21
N LEU A 231 3.81 4.15 -1.49
CA LEU A 231 4.85 4.39 -2.48
C LEU A 231 4.16 4.78 -3.79
N ASP A 232 4.63 5.84 -4.43
CA ASP A 232 4.28 6.16 -5.80
C ASP A 232 5.48 6.77 -6.55
N ILE A 233 5.42 6.79 -7.88
CA ILE A 233 6.52 7.27 -8.73
C ILE A 233 6.09 8.51 -9.51
N GLY A 234 6.87 9.57 -9.40
CA GLY A 234 6.69 10.78 -10.21
C GLY A 234 7.03 10.57 -11.68
N ALA A 235 6.60 11.48 -12.55
CA ALA A 235 6.86 11.43 -13.99
C ALA A 235 8.36 11.48 -14.37
N ASP A 236 9.22 11.91 -13.44
CA ASP A 236 10.68 11.93 -13.55
C ASP A 236 11.36 10.65 -13.02
N GLY A 237 10.58 9.68 -12.54
CA GLY A 237 11.05 8.43 -11.96
C GLY A 237 11.42 8.53 -10.47
N ALA A 238 11.27 9.69 -9.83
CA ALA A 238 11.52 9.85 -8.41
C ALA A 238 10.47 9.07 -7.59
N ALA A 239 10.92 8.39 -6.55
CA ALA A 239 10.07 7.64 -5.64
C ALA A 239 9.58 8.53 -4.50
N PHE A 240 8.27 8.60 -4.31
CA PHE A 240 7.63 9.27 -3.19
C PHE A 240 7.19 8.21 -2.19
N VAL A 241 7.65 8.32 -0.96
CA VAL A 241 7.41 7.35 0.12
C VAL A 241 6.72 8.06 1.26
N ALA A 242 5.56 7.56 1.68
CA ALA A 242 4.89 8.00 2.89
C ALA A 242 4.85 6.88 3.91
N GLY A 243 5.15 7.23 5.15
CA GLY A 243 5.19 6.28 6.23
C GLY A 243 4.95 6.91 7.59
N SER A 244 5.02 6.10 8.63
CA SER A 244 4.96 6.54 10.03
C SER A 244 6.31 6.34 10.70
N THR A 245 6.72 7.30 11.53
CA THR A 245 7.96 7.27 12.31
C THR A 245 7.74 7.69 13.75
N ARG A 246 8.53 7.11 14.67
CA ARG A 246 8.63 7.58 16.08
C ARG A 246 9.93 8.30 16.39
N SER A 247 10.77 8.43 15.38
CA SER A 247 12.16 8.83 15.52
C SER A 247 12.24 10.35 15.47
N PRO A 248 12.59 11.01 16.59
CA PRO A 248 12.80 12.46 16.58
C PRO A 248 13.99 12.88 15.70
N ASP A 249 14.85 11.92 15.35
CA ASP A 249 16.02 12.06 14.47
C ASP A 249 15.81 11.46 13.08
N PHE A 250 14.56 11.17 12.67
CA PHE A 250 14.25 10.77 11.29
C PHE A 250 14.82 11.80 10.30
N PRO A 251 15.47 11.37 9.20
CA PRO A 251 16.20 12.28 8.32
C PRO A 251 15.24 13.20 7.56
N THR A 252 15.29 14.51 7.86
CA THR A 252 14.55 15.56 7.13
C THR A 252 15.47 16.46 6.31
N THR A 253 14.90 17.18 5.34
CA THR A 253 15.62 18.17 4.52
C THR A 253 15.26 19.61 4.92
N PRO A 254 16.17 20.59 4.75
CA PRO A 254 15.86 21.99 5.07
C PRO A 254 14.75 22.57 4.20
N GLY A 255 13.91 23.45 4.79
CA GLY A 255 12.92 24.23 4.04
C GLY A 255 11.61 23.51 3.72
N VAL A 256 11.41 22.32 4.28
CA VAL A 256 10.18 21.53 4.13
C VAL A 256 9.04 22.02 5.03
N PHE A 257 7.86 21.44 4.83
CA PHE A 257 6.64 21.75 5.58
C PHE A 257 6.82 21.65 7.10
N GLN A 258 7.36 20.53 7.59
CA GLN A 258 7.59 20.29 9.00
C GLN A 258 8.94 19.58 9.20
N PRO A 259 10.00 20.32 9.57
CA PRO A 259 11.35 19.77 9.67
C PRO A 259 11.62 19.00 10.97
N ASP A 260 10.79 19.21 12.00
CA ASP A 260 10.97 18.67 13.35
C ASP A 260 9.81 17.73 13.70
N PHE A 261 10.16 16.61 14.36
CA PHE A 261 9.19 15.68 14.94
C PHE A 261 8.43 16.35 16.09
N VAL A 262 7.10 16.25 16.07
CA VAL A 262 6.22 16.82 17.11
C VAL A 262 5.63 15.71 18.00
N GLY A 263 5.57 14.47 17.51
CA GLY A 263 5.03 13.31 18.19
C GLY A 263 5.41 13.17 19.67
N GLY A 264 4.49 12.59 20.45
CA GLY A 264 4.61 12.41 21.90
C GLY A 264 5.90 11.71 22.34
N ILE A 265 6.66 12.35 23.23
CA ILE A 265 8.04 11.99 23.54
C ILE A 265 8.19 10.81 24.54
N LEU A 266 7.12 10.38 25.24
CA LEU A 266 7.24 9.38 26.34
C LEU A 266 6.06 8.42 26.51
N SER A 267 4.82 8.83 26.19
CA SER A 267 3.61 7.99 26.17
C SER A 267 2.43 8.87 25.77
N CYS A 268 1.64 8.48 24.77
CA CYS A 268 0.37 9.12 24.48
C CYS A 268 -0.66 8.57 25.47
N GLU A 269 -0.80 9.20 26.64
CA GLU A 269 -1.93 8.91 27.54
C GLU A 269 -3.23 9.27 26.83
N VAL A 270 -3.92 8.28 26.27
CA VAL A 270 -5.32 8.41 25.88
C VAL A 270 -6.24 8.02 27.04
N PRO A 271 -7.41 8.68 27.21
CA PRO A 271 -8.39 8.33 28.24
C PRO A 271 -8.95 6.88 28.18
N PHE A 272 -8.58 6.11 27.14
CA PHE A 272 -9.14 4.79 26.82
C PHE A 272 -8.14 3.63 26.79
N GLY A 273 -6.94 3.76 27.37
CA GLY A 273 -6.15 2.61 27.84
C GLY A 273 -5.55 1.67 26.79
N ALA A 274 -5.30 2.13 25.56
CA ALA A 274 -4.41 1.44 24.63
C ALA A 274 -3.15 2.31 24.44
N ASP A 275 -1.96 1.74 24.66
CA ASP A 275 -0.68 2.39 24.40
C ASP A 275 -0.64 2.81 22.92
N ARG A 276 -0.85 4.10 22.66
CA ARG A 276 -0.67 4.70 21.35
C ARG A 276 0.79 5.08 21.16
N ASN A 277 1.21 4.94 19.92
CA ASN A 277 2.61 4.80 19.53
C ASN A 277 3.32 6.16 19.33
N CYS A 278 2.53 7.23 19.31
CA CYS A 278 2.87 8.62 19.05
C CYS A 278 3.65 8.79 17.74
N ASP A 279 3.23 8.08 16.70
CA ASP A 279 3.86 8.17 15.38
C ASP A 279 3.48 9.51 14.71
N ASP A 280 4.43 10.17 14.05
CA ASP A 280 4.14 11.21 13.04
C ASP A 280 4.21 10.58 11.65
N MET A 281 3.50 11.16 10.68
CA MET A 281 3.73 10.78 9.28
C MET A 281 5.06 11.37 8.80
N PHE A 282 5.70 10.69 7.86
CA PHE A 282 6.76 11.26 7.04
C PHE A 282 6.39 11.16 5.56
N VAL A 283 6.94 12.07 4.77
CA VAL A 283 6.93 11.99 3.31
C VAL A 283 8.34 12.29 2.81
N THR A 284 8.92 11.33 2.09
CA THR A 284 10.28 11.40 1.57
C THR A 284 10.28 11.15 0.07
N THR A 285 11.05 11.94 -0.68
CA THR A 285 11.35 11.65 -2.08
C THR A 285 12.77 11.12 -2.23
N VAL A 286 12.91 10.07 -3.03
CA VAL A 286 14.18 9.47 -3.42
C VAL A 286 14.30 9.55 -4.94
N GLU A 287 15.27 10.32 -5.40
CA GLU A 287 15.57 10.51 -6.81
C GLU A 287 16.06 9.21 -7.47
N THR A 288 16.06 9.17 -8.80
CA THR A 288 16.45 7.95 -9.56
C THR A 288 17.89 7.49 -9.32
N ASP A 289 18.77 8.37 -8.83
CA ASP A 289 20.14 8.06 -8.45
C ASP A 289 20.30 7.67 -6.96
N GLY A 290 19.20 7.62 -6.22
CA GLY A 290 19.14 7.28 -4.81
C GLY A 290 19.23 8.49 -3.88
N THR A 291 19.49 9.70 -4.37
CA THR A 291 19.59 10.90 -3.51
C THR A 291 18.22 11.34 -2.97
N ILE A 292 18.19 12.01 -1.82
CA ILE A 292 16.94 12.54 -1.27
C ILE A 292 16.61 13.88 -1.95
N GLY A 293 15.40 13.99 -2.50
CA GLY A 293 14.86 15.27 -2.99
C GLY A 293 14.38 16.14 -1.82
N TYR A 294 13.34 15.69 -1.12
CA TYR A 294 12.90 16.25 0.16
C TYR A 294 12.51 15.15 1.15
N SER A 295 12.51 15.49 2.44
CA SER A 295 11.95 14.66 3.50
C SER A 295 11.38 15.54 4.60
N THR A 296 10.12 15.30 4.97
CA THR A 296 9.35 16.10 5.93
C THR A 296 8.55 15.22 6.87
N PHE A 297 8.29 15.71 8.07
CA PHE A 297 7.21 15.20 8.90
C PHE A 297 5.86 15.78 8.45
N VAL A 298 4.78 15.17 8.94
CA VAL A 298 3.42 15.70 8.97
C VAL A 298 2.74 15.13 10.22
N GLY A 299 2.48 15.95 11.24
CA GLY A 299 1.85 15.46 12.46
C GLY A 299 1.93 16.42 13.65
N GLY A 300 1.29 16.01 14.75
CA GLY A 300 1.18 16.70 16.03
C GLY A 300 1.61 15.79 17.19
N GLN A 301 1.04 15.97 18.38
CA GLN A 301 1.52 15.27 19.59
C GLN A 301 1.05 13.82 19.74
N HIS A 302 0.13 13.36 18.90
CA HIS A 302 -0.49 12.03 18.96
C HIS A 302 -0.32 11.29 17.63
N ASP A 303 -0.85 10.06 17.55
CA ASP A 303 -0.70 9.23 16.35
C ASP A 303 -1.25 9.93 15.10
N ASP A 304 -0.38 10.07 14.12
CA ASP A 304 -0.64 10.56 12.78
C ASP A 304 -0.04 9.55 11.80
N GLU A 305 -0.89 8.92 10.99
CA GLU A 305 -0.44 7.87 10.08
C GLU A 305 -0.94 8.11 8.65
N PRO A 306 -0.04 8.03 7.65
CA PRO A 306 -0.47 7.98 6.28
C PRO A 306 -1.04 6.59 5.99
N ARG A 307 -1.99 6.55 5.08
CA ARG A 307 -2.60 5.30 4.60
C ARG A 307 -2.08 4.95 3.23
N ASN A 308 -1.94 5.96 2.37
CA ASN A 308 -1.37 5.83 1.03
C ASN A 308 -1.02 7.22 0.49
N LEU A 309 -0.34 7.28 -0.65
CA LEU A 309 -0.07 8.50 -1.40
C LEU A 309 -0.20 8.25 -2.90
N VAL A 310 -0.47 9.31 -3.65
CA VAL A 310 -0.33 9.36 -5.11
C VAL A 310 0.38 10.63 -5.55
N VAL A 311 1.06 10.58 -6.69
CA VAL A 311 1.84 11.68 -7.25
C VAL A 311 1.27 12.09 -8.59
N ASP A 312 1.01 13.39 -8.75
CA ASP A 312 0.51 13.90 -10.03
C ASP A 312 1.63 14.26 -11.02
N ASP A 313 1.25 14.54 -12.27
CA ASP A 313 2.18 14.91 -13.36
C ASP A 313 3.01 16.17 -13.08
N LEU A 314 2.68 16.95 -12.05
CA LEU A 314 3.44 18.12 -11.62
C LEU A 314 4.45 17.79 -10.50
N GLY A 315 4.58 16.51 -10.12
CA GLY A 315 5.46 16.06 -9.05
C GLY A 315 4.96 16.46 -7.65
N ARG A 316 3.64 16.62 -7.48
CA ARG A 316 3.04 16.93 -6.19
C ARG A 316 2.52 15.66 -5.54
N ALA A 317 2.89 15.44 -4.28
CA ALA A 317 2.42 14.32 -3.50
C ALA A 317 1.07 14.64 -2.86
N HIS A 318 0.10 13.74 -3.01
CA HIS A 318 -1.20 13.77 -2.35
C HIS A 318 -1.26 12.61 -1.37
N VAL A 319 -1.18 12.92 -0.08
CA VAL A 319 -1.13 11.95 1.00
C VAL A 319 -2.48 11.92 1.68
N ILE A 320 -3.02 10.73 1.89
CA ILE A 320 -4.20 10.52 2.72
C ILE A 320 -3.80 9.80 4.00
N GLY A 321 -4.51 10.07 5.07
CA GLY A 321 -4.23 9.43 6.35
C GLY A 321 -5.23 9.84 7.41
N TYR A 322 -4.87 9.55 8.65
CA TYR A 322 -5.63 9.97 9.81
C TYR A 322 -4.75 10.73 10.79
N THR A 323 -5.42 11.59 11.55
CA THR A 323 -4.80 12.26 12.69
C THR A 323 -5.58 12.02 13.97
N TYR A 324 -4.86 11.68 15.03
CA TYR A 324 -5.36 11.72 16.41
C TYR A 324 -4.77 12.89 17.19
N SER A 325 -4.18 13.87 16.51
CA SER A 325 -3.55 15.05 17.09
C SER A 325 -4.54 16.22 17.16
N HIS A 326 -4.76 16.77 18.34
CA HIS A 326 -5.49 18.03 18.50
C HIS A 326 -4.73 19.24 17.95
N ASP A 327 -3.41 19.11 17.87
CA ASP A 327 -2.47 20.08 17.36
C ASP A 327 -1.88 19.65 16.01
N PHE A 328 -2.59 18.78 15.28
CA PHE A 328 -2.23 18.48 13.90
C PHE A 328 -2.08 19.80 13.13
N PRO A 329 -1.02 19.94 12.31
CA PRO A 329 -0.76 21.17 11.58
C PRO A 329 -2.02 21.68 10.88
N LEU A 330 -2.19 23.02 10.89
CA LEU A 330 -3.26 23.74 10.19
C LEU A 330 -4.68 23.59 10.78
N GLY A 331 -4.83 23.07 12.01
CA GLY A 331 -6.07 23.25 12.82
C GLY A 331 -7.16 22.20 12.56
N VAL A 332 -6.75 20.98 12.25
CA VAL A 332 -7.65 19.84 12.03
C VAL A 332 -8.22 19.30 13.35
N PRO A 333 -9.51 18.91 13.39
CA PRO A 333 -10.09 18.25 14.55
C PRO A 333 -9.49 16.87 14.85
N PHE A 334 -9.48 16.49 16.13
CA PHE A 334 -9.03 15.18 16.58
C PHE A 334 -9.84 14.03 15.96
N GLY A 335 -9.16 13.01 15.45
CA GLY A 335 -9.78 11.81 14.89
C GLY A 335 -10.27 12.00 13.45
N SER A 336 -9.74 12.98 12.73
CA SER A 336 -10.12 13.27 11.35
C SER A 336 -9.37 12.42 10.33
N VAL A 337 -10.02 12.14 9.20
CA VAL A 337 -9.34 11.73 7.97
C VAL A 337 -8.82 12.98 7.27
N VAL A 338 -7.54 12.98 6.91
CA VAL A 338 -6.85 14.11 6.29
C VAL A 338 -6.37 13.78 4.89
N ALA A 339 -6.46 14.76 4.00
CA ALA A 339 -5.78 14.79 2.73
C ALA A 339 -4.82 15.98 2.72
N LEU A 340 -3.53 15.72 2.50
CA LEU A 340 -2.47 16.71 2.41
C LEU A 340 -1.87 16.71 1.01
N ARG A 341 -1.63 17.89 0.46
CA ARG A 341 -0.84 18.04 -0.76
C ARG A 341 0.46 18.78 -0.51
N LEU A 342 1.57 18.15 -0.88
CA LEU A 342 2.91 18.72 -0.87
C LEU A 342 3.36 19.08 -2.29
N ASP A 343 4.06 20.19 -2.46
CA ASP A 343 4.76 20.49 -3.72
C ASP A 343 6.02 19.64 -3.90
N ALA A 344 6.66 19.77 -5.06
CA ALA A 344 7.91 19.09 -5.38
C ALA A 344 9.09 19.49 -4.46
N ALA A 345 8.94 20.52 -3.62
CA ALA A 345 9.93 20.92 -2.62
C ALA A 345 9.54 20.46 -1.20
N GLY A 346 8.45 19.70 -1.04
CA GLY A 346 7.96 19.23 0.25
C GLY A 346 7.27 20.30 1.09
N SER A 347 6.87 21.43 0.50
CA SER A 347 6.06 22.45 1.17
C SER A 347 4.58 22.14 1.03
N ALA A 348 3.80 22.29 2.11
CA ALA A 348 2.36 22.11 2.02
C ALA A 348 1.71 23.22 1.20
N ILE A 349 0.94 22.80 0.21
CA ILE A 349 0.17 23.71 -0.66
C ILE A 349 -1.28 23.77 -0.18
N GLU A 350 -1.84 22.65 0.26
CA GLU A 350 -3.26 22.50 0.51
C GLU A 350 -3.56 21.34 1.45
N GLN A 351 -4.62 21.50 2.24
CA GLN A 351 -5.14 20.46 3.12
C GLN A 351 -6.67 20.48 3.10
N THR A 352 -7.26 19.31 3.21
CA THR A 352 -8.71 19.15 3.40
C THR A 352 -8.99 18.07 4.43
N ILE A 353 -9.93 18.35 5.33
CA ILE A 353 -10.55 17.35 6.21
C ILE A 353 -11.49 16.56 5.32
N VAL A 354 -11.38 15.24 5.27
CA VAL A 354 -12.29 14.38 4.48
C VAL A 354 -13.47 13.92 5.34
N HIS A 355 -13.28 13.79 6.66
CA HIS A 355 -14.35 13.49 7.61
C HIS A 355 -13.97 13.87 9.04
N ASP A 356 -14.93 14.34 9.85
CA ASP A 356 -14.74 14.85 11.22
C ASP A 356 -15.42 13.95 12.29
N THR A 357 -15.39 12.63 12.13
CA THR A 357 -15.82 11.71 13.19
C THR A 357 -14.73 10.72 13.59
N PRO A 358 -14.42 10.62 14.90
CA PRO A 358 -13.41 9.69 15.37
C PRO A 358 -13.88 8.24 15.16
N GLY A 359 -13.10 7.47 14.41
CA GLY A 359 -13.26 6.03 14.24
C GLY A 359 -11.90 5.34 14.06
N PRO A 360 -11.69 4.14 14.63
CA PRO A 360 -10.39 3.46 14.61
C PRO A 360 -9.94 3.01 13.21
N ASN A 361 -10.84 2.98 12.24
CA ASN A 361 -10.58 2.58 10.86
C ASN A 361 -11.18 3.66 9.96
N ALA A 362 -10.35 4.47 9.27
CA ALA A 362 -10.82 5.33 8.19
C ALA A 362 -9.77 5.93 7.25
N GLY A 363 -10.05 5.84 5.93
CA GLY A 363 -9.19 6.21 4.81
C GLY A 363 -8.27 5.06 4.41
N SER A 364 -8.35 4.52 3.18
CA SER A 364 -7.48 3.37 2.80
C SER A 364 -6.91 3.43 1.39
N ALA A 365 -7.54 4.18 0.47
CA ALA A 365 -7.03 4.31 -0.88
C ALA A 365 -7.17 5.74 -1.42
N VAL A 366 -6.19 6.15 -2.21
CA VAL A 366 -6.17 7.40 -2.95
C VAL A 366 -5.76 7.08 -4.39
N ALA A 367 -6.40 7.74 -5.37
CA ALA A 367 -6.13 7.58 -6.80
C ALA A 367 -6.22 8.92 -7.52
N LEU A 368 -5.66 9.02 -8.73
CA LEU A 368 -5.76 10.20 -9.60
C LEU A 368 -6.70 9.94 -10.78
N ASP A 369 -7.51 10.95 -11.13
CA ASP A 369 -8.40 10.98 -12.31
C ASP A 369 -8.25 12.33 -13.02
N GLY A 370 -7.52 12.38 -14.13
CA GLY A 370 -7.46 13.58 -14.97
C GLY A 370 -7.02 14.87 -14.24
N GLY A 371 -6.23 14.72 -13.18
CA GLY A 371 -5.79 15.81 -12.28
C GLY A 371 -6.62 15.99 -11.00
N ASP A 372 -7.71 15.23 -10.84
CA ASP A 372 -8.50 15.14 -9.62
C ASP A 372 -7.96 14.03 -8.71
N VAL A 373 -8.17 14.17 -7.40
CA VAL A 373 -7.78 13.18 -6.39
C VAL A 373 -9.03 12.50 -5.87
N LEU A 374 -9.08 11.18 -5.96
CA LEU A 374 -10.15 10.34 -5.43
C LEU A 374 -9.69 9.73 -4.12
N ILE A 375 -10.55 9.78 -3.09
CA ILE A 375 -10.28 9.24 -1.76
C ILE A 375 -11.40 8.31 -1.38
N ALA A 376 -11.06 7.08 -0.98
CA ALA A 376 -12.00 6.14 -0.37
C ALA A 376 -11.65 5.92 1.10
N ALA A 377 -12.63 6.11 1.99
CA ALA A 377 -12.48 6.05 3.44
C ALA A 377 -13.69 5.38 4.11
N SER A 378 -13.47 4.32 4.90
CA SER A 378 -14.51 3.78 5.79
C SER A 378 -14.54 4.55 7.10
N VAL A 379 -15.63 5.14 7.60
CA VAL A 379 -15.62 5.86 8.89
C VAL A 379 -16.70 5.34 9.86
N GLY A 380 -16.33 5.25 11.14
CA GLY A 380 -17.28 5.15 12.25
C GLY A 380 -17.97 3.78 12.42
N LEU A 381 -18.95 3.72 13.33
CA LEU A 381 -19.88 2.61 13.48
C LEU A 381 -21.30 3.11 13.18
N PRO A 382 -22.08 2.45 12.31
CA PRO A 382 -21.66 1.33 11.44
C PRO A 382 -20.59 1.78 10.45
N TYR A 383 -19.67 0.90 10.08
CA TYR A 383 -18.50 1.21 9.23
C TYR A 383 -18.93 1.54 7.80
N ASP A 384 -19.43 2.75 7.59
CA ASP A 384 -19.86 3.20 6.26
C ASP A 384 -18.63 3.58 5.44
N THR A 385 -18.57 3.14 4.17
CA THR A 385 -17.49 3.53 3.25
C THR A 385 -17.93 4.72 2.41
N TYR A 386 -17.16 5.80 2.51
CA TYR A 386 -17.35 7.04 1.80
C TYR A 386 -16.30 7.17 0.71
N VAL A 387 -16.73 7.64 -0.44
CA VAL A 387 -15.83 8.00 -1.54
C VAL A 387 -16.01 9.50 -1.79
N ALA A 388 -14.92 10.24 -1.70
CA ALA A 388 -14.86 11.66 -1.98
C ALA A 388 -14.00 11.93 -3.21
N ARG A 389 -14.49 12.78 -4.10
CA ARG A 389 -13.69 13.37 -5.18
C ARG A 389 -13.28 14.77 -4.76
N TYR A 390 -11.99 15.04 -4.84
CA TYR A 390 -11.42 16.34 -4.52
C TYR A 390 -10.70 16.91 -5.75
N ARG A 391 -11.02 18.15 -6.09
CA ARG A 391 -10.32 18.91 -7.11
C ARG A 391 -9.24 19.77 -6.48
N SER A 392 -8.02 19.65 -6.99
CA SER A 392 -6.90 20.54 -6.65
C SER A 392 -7.34 22.02 -6.69
N GLY A 393 -7.40 22.68 -5.52
CA GLY A 393 -7.77 24.10 -5.38
C GLY A 393 -9.24 24.41 -5.06
N GLU A 394 -10.10 23.42 -4.84
CA GLU A 394 -11.49 23.60 -4.41
C GLU A 394 -11.72 22.88 -3.08
N ALA A 395 -12.22 23.53 -2.02
CA ALA A 395 -12.52 22.85 -0.76
C ALA A 395 -13.48 21.65 -0.98
N ALA A 396 -13.23 20.49 -0.36
CA ALA A 396 -14.18 19.38 -0.41
C ALA A 396 -15.50 19.81 0.25
N ASP A 397 -16.60 19.71 -0.49
CA ASP A 397 -17.94 19.85 0.05
C ASP A 397 -18.37 18.50 0.61
N LEU A 398 -18.49 18.43 1.95
CA LEU A 398 -18.61 17.18 2.71
C LEU A 398 -19.95 17.04 3.44
N ASP A 399 -20.94 17.85 3.07
CA ASP A 399 -22.22 17.90 3.75
C ASP A 399 -23.36 17.31 2.89
N GLY A 400 -23.27 16.01 2.54
CA GLY A 400 -24.43 15.12 2.56
C GLY A 400 -25.46 15.08 1.41
N ASP A 401 -25.23 15.65 0.23
CA ASP A 401 -26.10 15.42 -0.95
C ASP A 401 -25.40 15.44 -2.33
N GLY A 402 -24.07 15.57 -2.34
CA GLY A 402 -23.28 15.63 -3.56
C GLY A 402 -22.65 14.30 -3.93
N VAL A 403 -23.43 13.33 -4.43
CA VAL A 403 -22.85 12.22 -5.22
C VAL A 403 -22.24 12.85 -6.46
N VAL A 404 -20.92 13.05 -6.45
CA VAL A 404 -20.17 13.50 -7.62
C VAL A 404 -19.97 12.28 -8.50
N GLY A 405 -20.64 12.24 -9.66
CA GLY A 405 -20.45 11.18 -10.65
C GLY A 405 -18.96 10.91 -10.92
N PHE A 406 -18.55 9.70 -10.59
CA PHE A 406 -17.33 9.00 -10.93
C PHE A 406 -17.28 8.62 -12.42
N THR A 407 -16.21 7.93 -12.82
CA THR A 407 -16.19 6.97 -13.92
C THR A 407 -15.45 5.73 -13.41
N ASP A 408 -16.10 4.56 -13.52
CA ASP A 408 -15.71 3.23 -12.99
C ASP A 408 -14.71 3.20 -11.82
N LEU A 409 -15.22 3.05 -10.59
CA LEU A 409 -14.42 2.89 -9.36
C LEU A 409 -14.27 1.42 -9.00
N LEU A 410 -13.04 0.92 -8.96
CA LEU A 410 -12.75 -0.45 -8.55
C LEU A 410 -12.31 -0.48 -7.09
N ILE A 411 -12.88 -1.40 -6.32
CA ILE A 411 -12.57 -1.55 -4.90
C ILE A 411 -12.30 -3.04 -4.60
N VAL A 412 -11.14 -3.32 -3.99
CA VAL A 412 -10.82 -4.63 -3.40
C VAL A 412 -10.85 -4.51 -1.90
N LEU A 413 -11.57 -5.44 -1.30
CA LEU A 413 -11.90 -5.43 0.10
C LEU A 413 -11.49 -6.75 0.75
N SER A 414 -10.81 -6.63 1.88
CA SER A 414 -10.60 -7.74 2.81
C SER A 414 -11.45 -7.51 4.05
N SER A 415 -12.20 -8.53 4.51
CA SER A 415 -13.08 -8.42 5.67
C SER A 415 -12.53 -9.12 6.92
N TRP A 416 -13.00 -8.69 8.10
CA TRP A 416 -12.73 -9.30 9.40
C TRP A 416 -13.98 -9.84 10.10
N GLY A 417 -14.90 -10.50 9.39
CA GLY A 417 -16.06 -11.07 10.07
C GLY A 417 -16.99 -11.88 9.19
N PRO A 418 -17.85 -12.72 9.79
CA PRO A 418 -18.96 -13.29 9.05
C PRO A 418 -19.89 -12.14 8.65
N CYS A 419 -20.24 -12.04 7.37
CA CYS A 419 -21.43 -11.32 6.93
C CYS A 419 -22.49 -12.37 6.53
N PRO A 420 -23.27 -12.93 7.49
CA PRO A 420 -24.25 -13.96 7.17
C PRO A 420 -25.45 -13.41 6.39
N ASP A 421 -25.64 -12.08 6.43
CA ASP A 421 -26.77 -11.36 5.86
C ASP A 421 -26.32 -9.96 5.40
N CYS A 422 -25.35 -9.86 4.49
CA CYS A 422 -25.09 -8.59 3.79
C CYS A 422 -26.34 -8.27 2.97
N PRO A 423 -27.14 -7.22 3.33
CA PRO A 423 -28.27 -6.83 2.52
C PRO A 423 -27.72 -6.23 1.22
N ALA A 424 -28.23 -6.70 0.09
CA ALA A 424 -28.12 -5.97 -1.17
C ALA A 424 -29.08 -4.76 -1.18
N ASP A 425 -29.16 -4.02 -0.08
CA ASP A 425 -29.95 -2.80 0.00
C ASP A 425 -28.98 -1.62 -0.01
N LEU A 426 -28.88 -0.99 -1.18
CA LEU A 426 -28.52 0.40 -1.33
C LEU A 426 -29.44 1.20 -0.40
N ASP A 427 -28.89 1.87 0.61
CA ASP A 427 -29.65 2.93 1.25
C ASP A 427 -29.93 3.97 0.16
N GLY A 428 -31.14 4.53 0.16
CA GLY A 428 -31.66 5.38 -0.91
C GLY A 428 -30.93 6.72 -1.13
N ASP A 429 -29.72 6.85 -0.59
CA ASP A 429 -28.77 7.96 -0.71
C ASP A 429 -27.46 7.60 -1.44
N GLY A 430 -27.28 6.35 -1.88
CA GLY A 430 -26.08 5.91 -2.61
C GLY A 430 -24.90 5.50 -1.73
N SER A 431 -25.12 5.25 -0.43
CA SER A 431 -24.10 4.70 0.48
C SER A 431 -24.05 3.16 0.46
N VAL A 432 -22.84 2.61 0.58
CA VAL A 432 -22.59 1.17 0.70
C VAL A 432 -22.28 0.84 2.17
N GLY A 433 -23.27 0.30 2.88
CA GLY A 433 -23.12 -0.14 4.27
C GLY A 433 -22.38 -1.48 4.36
N LEU A 434 -21.07 -1.45 4.63
CA LEU A 434 -20.23 -2.65 4.73
C LEU A 434 -19.53 -2.70 6.10
N THR A 435 -20.16 -3.40 7.04
CA THR A 435 -19.84 -3.32 8.48
C THR A 435 -18.57 -4.04 8.95
N ASP A 436 -17.72 -4.59 8.08
CA ASP A 436 -16.57 -5.43 8.52
C ASP A 436 -15.33 -5.30 7.61
N LEU A 437 -14.98 -4.08 7.21
CA LEU A 437 -13.89 -3.77 6.29
C LEU A 437 -12.52 -3.55 6.97
N LEU A 438 -11.47 -4.23 6.49
CA LEU A 438 -10.09 -4.09 6.99
C LEU A 438 -9.18 -3.26 6.07
N ALA A 439 -9.34 -3.38 4.76
CA ALA A 439 -8.59 -2.59 3.78
C ALA A 439 -9.45 -2.33 2.55
N VAL A 440 -9.53 -1.07 2.14
CA VAL A 440 -10.09 -0.65 0.84
C VAL A 440 -8.89 -0.38 -0.06
N LEU A 441 -8.65 -1.24 -1.05
CA LEU A 441 -7.72 -0.91 -2.12
C LEU A 441 -8.55 -0.43 -3.29
N ALA A 442 -8.26 0.77 -3.80
CA ALA A 442 -8.99 1.31 -4.93
C ALA A 442 -8.02 1.67 -6.05
N VAL A 443 -8.41 1.32 -7.27
CA VAL A 443 -7.72 1.74 -8.49
C VAL A 443 -8.75 2.39 -9.39
N TRP A 444 -8.42 3.55 -9.89
CA TRP A 444 -9.24 4.23 -10.88
C TRP A 444 -8.89 3.69 -12.27
N THR A 445 -9.91 3.41 -13.08
CA THR A 445 -9.77 2.68 -14.35
C THR A 445 -10.00 3.56 -15.58
N GLY A 446 -10.13 4.87 -15.41
CA GLY A 446 -10.73 5.70 -16.45
C GLY A 446 -9.89 5.84 -17.72
N SER A 447 -10.66 5.92 -18.80
CA SER A 447 -10.27 6.06 -20.20
C SER A 447 -9.82 7.46 -20.61
#